data_AF-A0A4Y2BCV8-F1
#
_entry.id   AF-A0A4Y2BCV8-F1
#
_cell.length_a   1.000
_cell.length_b   1.000
_cell.length_c   1.000
_cell.angle_alpha   90.00
_cell.angle_beta   90.00
_cell.angle_gamma   90.00
#
_symmetry.space_group_name_H-M   'P 1'
#
loop_
_entity.id
_entity.type
_entity.pdbx_description
1 polymer ?
#
loop_
_entity_poly.entity_id
_entity_poly.type
_entity_poly.pdbx_seq_one_letter_code
_entity_poly.pdbx_strand_id
1 'polypeptide(L)'
;MPWTRAMDEKFEMLLAMMKEMKAGQEEMKAGQEEMKASQEEMKAGQEEMKAGQEEMKAGLEKKMEAGQERMDQVQEEMKDLIRAGKEEMRTHVESQVKGIEVHMKIEEVKSEVQEKMSDLERRLSDLETRPNNVPANPELMYSRPTVKPLTFDGLTSWTVFKTQFNVVSSTNGWTDFVKVSQLVASLRGSAAEVLQGIPADKLTDLTTIEKALESRFGDSHLTQFYRTKLKTRRQKPEESLQVLAADVE
;
A
#
# COMPACT_ATOMS: atom_id res chain seq x y z
N MET A 1 123.72 19.69 -55.57
CA MET A 1 123.68 21.16 -55.62
C MET A 1 122.95 21.67 -54.39
N PRO A 2 123.45 22.69 -53.66
CA PRO A 2 122.85 23.17 -52.40
C PRO A 2 121.53 23.96 -52.56
N TRP A 3 121.29 24.52 -53.76
CA TRP A 3 120.18 25.44 -54.03
C TRP A 3 118.79 24.80 -54.08
N THR A 4 118.67 23.51 -54.41
CA THR A 4 117.39 22.78 -54.41
C THR A 4 116.89 22.52 -52.99
N ARG A 5 117.79 22.14 -52.08
CA ARG A 5 117.46 21.85 -50.67
C ARG A 5 116.89 23.05 -49.92
N ALA A 6 117.45 24.25 -50.13
CA ALA A 6 116.97 25.49 -49.51
C ALA A 6 115.59 25.94 -50.05
N MET A 7 115.27 25.60 -51.31
CA MET A 7 113.95 25.87 -51.89
C MET A 7 112.89 24.92 -51.33
N ASP A 8 113.24 23.64 -51.17
CA ASP A 8 112.37 22.64 -50.55
C ASP A 8 112.05 22.98 -49.09
N GLU A 9 113.04 23.42 -48.31
CA GLU A 9 112.84 23.85 -46.91
C GLU A 9 111.87 25.06 -46.80
N LYS A 10 111.94 26.02 -47.73
CA LYS A 10 110.98 27.14 -47.77
C LYS A 10 109.57 26.71 -48.18
N PHE A 11 109.45 25.74 -49.09
CA PHE A 11 108.14 25.19 -49.50
C PHE A 11 107.48 24.41 -48.36
N GLU A 12 108.24 23.60 -47.62
CA GLU A 12 107.76 22.88 -46.43
C GLU A 12 107.32 23.84 -45.32
N MET A 13 108.06 24.92 -45.09
CA MET A 13 107.67 25.95 -44.12
C MET A 13 106.35 26.64 -44.52
N LEU A 14 106.13 26.89 -45.82
CA LEU A 14 104.88 27.45 -46.33
C LEU A 14 103.70 26.45 -46.17
N LEU A 15 103.94 25.16 -46.42
CA LEU A 15 102.94 24.10 -46.24
C LEU A 15 102.56 23.92 -44.76
N ALA A 16 103.54 23.99 -43.84
CA ALA A 16 103.30 23.95 -42.41
C ALA A 16 102.43 25.15 -41.96
N MET A 17 102.75 26.36 -42.44
CA MET A 17 101.99 27.57 -42.12
C MET A 17 100.55 27.52 -42.67
N MET A 18 100.33 26.95 -43.87
CA MET A 18 98.98 26.71 -44.39
C MET A 18 98.20 25.68 -43.56
N LYS A 19 98.86 24.62 -43.07
CA LYS A 19 98.23 23.62 -42.20
C LYS A 19 97.81 24.23 -40.86
N GLU A 20 98.67 25.03 -40.22
CA GLU A 20 98.33 25.75 -38.99
C GLU A 20 97.18 26.73 -39.20
N MET A 21 97.20 27.52 -40.29
CA MET A 21 96.10 28.44 -40.60
C MET A 21 94.77 27.71 -40.79
N LYS A 22 94.80 26.57 -41.47
CA LYS A 22 93.60 25.75 -41.69
C LYS A 22 93.10 25.12 -40.38
N ALA A 23 94.02 24.61 -39.55
CA ALA A 23 93.67 24.08 -38.23
C ALA A 23 93.04 25.16 -37.33
N GLY A 24 93.64 26.35 -37.26
CA GLY A 24 93.08 27.47 -36.50
C GLY A 24 91.72 27.94 -37.03
N GLN A 25 91.49 27.85 -38.35
CA GLN A 25 90.18 28.16 -38.94
C GLN A 25 89.12 27.08 -38.60
N GLU A 26 89.50 25.80 -38.55
CA GLU A 26 88.62 24.71 -38.12
C GLU A 26 88.30 24.80 -36.62
N GLU A 27 89.28 25.10 -35.76
CA GLU A 27 89.06 25.35 -34.33
C GLU A 27 88.12 26.54 -34.10
N MET A 28 88.30 27.64 -34.84
CA MET A 28 87.41 28.80 -34.74
C MET A 28 85.96 28.45 -35.12
N LYS A 29 85.76 27.61 -36.16
CA LYS A 29 84.43 27.13 -36.53
C LYS A 29 83.83 26.23 -35.47
N ALA A 30 84.60 25.28 -34.95
CA ALA A 30 84.16 24.39 -33.87
C ALA A 30 83.74 25.20 -32.62
N GLY A 31 84.54 26.20 -32.22
CA GLY A 31 84.20 27.08 -31.10
C GLY A 31 82.94 27.93 -31.35
N GLN A 32 82.69 28.36 -32.59
CA GLN A 32 81.43 29.04 -32.94
C GLN A 32 80.22 28.10 -32.87
N GLU A 33 80.37 26.84 -33.29
CA GLU A 33 79.31 25.83 -33.20
C GLU A 33 79.00 25.46 -31.75
N GLU A 34 80.02 25.27 -30.90
CA GLU A 34 79.83 25.05 -29.46
C GLU A 34 79.12 26.24 -28.79
N MET A 35 79.50 27.47 -29.12
CA MET A 35 78.84 28.65 -28.58
C MET A 35 77.36 28.73 -28.97
N LYS A 36 77.02 28.36 -30.21
CA LYS A 36 75.62 28.28 -30.66
C LYS A 36 74.85 27.19 -29.93
N ALA A 37 75.43 25.98 -29.83
CA ALA A 37 74.81 24.87 -29.12
C ALA A 37 74.54 25.23 -27.65
N SER A 38 75.52 25.84 -26.97
CA SER A 38 75.37 26.30 -25.58
C SER A 38 74.29 27.39 -25.44
N GLN A 39 74.16 28.28 -26.43
CA GLN A 39 73.09 29.29 -26.44
C GLN A 39 71.70 28.67 -26.67
N GLU A 40 71.60 27.63 -27.50
CA GLU A 40 70.35 26.88 -27.71
C GLU A 40 69.94 26.09 -26.47
N GLU A 41 70.87 25.41 -25.80
CA GLU A 41 70.60 24.73 -24.53
C GLU A 41 70.10 25.70 -23.45
N MET A 42 70.70 26.89 -23.35
CA MET A 42 70.27 27.91 -22.40
C MET A 42 68.83 28.38 -22.69
N LYS A 43 68.46 28.53 -23.97
CA LYS A 43 67.09 28.90 -24.37
C LYS A 43 66.10 27.77 -24.05
N ALA A 44 66.44 26.53 -24.37
CA ALA A 44 65.61 25.38 -24.06
C ALA A 44 65.37 25.25 -22.55
N GLY A 45 66.41 25.41 -21.73
CA GLY A 45 66.27 25.40 -20.27
C GLY A 45 65.41 26.55 -19.72
N GLN A 46 65.46 27.73 -20.35
CA GLN A 46 64.55 28.84 -20.00
C GLN A 46 63.09 28.55 -20.36
N GLU A 47 62.84 27.91 -21.50
CA GLU A 47 61.50 27.51 -21.92
C GLU A 47 60.93 26.42 -21.01
N GLU A 48 61.72 25.40 -20.66
CA GLU A 48 61.31 24.37 -19.69
C GLU A 48 60.97 24.97 -18.33
N MET A 49 61.78 25.92 -17.84
CA MET A 49 61.52 26.59 -16.57
C MET A 49 60.20 27.37 -16.61
N LYS A 50 59.89 28.06 -17.72
CA LYS A 50 58.61 28.76 -17.88
C LYS A 50 57.44 27.78 -17.94
N ALA A 51 57.56 26.71 -18.72
CA ALA A 51 56.53 25.68 -18.81
C ALA A 51 56.24 25.06 -17.43
N GLY A 52 57.28 24.73 -16.66
CA GLY A 52 57.13 24.22 -15.30
C GLY A 52 56.46 25.22 -14.34
N GLN A 53 56.73 26.52 -14.48
CA GLN A 53 56.04 27.57 -13.72
C GLN A 53 54.55 27.69 -14.09
N GLU A 54 54.23 27.61 -15.38
CA GLU A 54 52.85 27.64 -15.87
C GLU A 54 52.05 26.43 -15.40
N GLU A 55 52.63 25.22 -15.47
CA GLU A 55 52.00 24.00 -14.97
C GLU A 55 51.75 24.08 -13.46
N MET A 56 52.73 24.58 -12.69
CA MET A 56 52.56 24.76 -11.24
C MET A 56 51.42 25.74 -10.94
N LYS A 57 51.35 26.86 -11.67
CA LYS A 57 50.30 27.85 -11.51
C LYS A 57 48.92 27.27 -11.85
N ALA A 58 48.79 26.60 -12.98
CA ALA A 58 47.55 25.95 -13.41
C ALA A 58 47.11 24.86 -12.41
N GLY A 59 48.06 24.08 -11.88
CA GLY A 59 47.80 23.06 -10.87
C GLY A 59 47.30 23.66 -9.54
N LEU A 60 47.83 24.82 -9.13
CA LEU A 60 47.38 25.54 -7.94
C LEU A 60 45.98 26.15 -8.14
N GLU A 61 45.73 26.75 -9.30
CA GLU A 61 44.43 27.35 -9.65
C GLU A 61 43.33 26.29 -9.65
N LYS A 62 43.57 25.15 -10.32
CA LYS A 62 42.64 24.01 -10.32
C LYS A 62 42.36 23.47 -8.91
N LYS A 63 43.36 23.45 -8.02
CA LYS A 63 43.17 23.02 -6.62
C LYS A 63 42.33 24.01 -5.82
N MET A 64 42.47 25.32 -6.07
CA MET A 64 41.65 26.35 -5.44
C MET A 64 40.21 26.27 -5.93
N GLU A 65 39.98 26.17 -7.23
CA GLU A 65 38.64 26.01 -7.81
C GLU A 65 37.93 24.78 -7.25
N ALA A 66 38.58 23.61 -7.29
CA ALA A 66 38.02 22.39 -6.71
C ALA A 66 37.82 22.49 -5.19
N GLY A 67 38.62 23.31 -4.50
CA GLY A 67 38.43 23.62 -3.08
C GLY A 67 37.20 24.47 -2.82
N GLN A 68 36.98 25.47 -3.66
CA GLN A 68 35.84 26.37 -3.60
C GLN A 68 34.54 25.61 -3.91
N GLU A 69 34.51 24.82 -4.98
CA GLU A 69 33.34 24.00 -5.34
C GLU A 69 32.93 23.05 -4.20
N ARG A 70 33.91 22.40 -3.54
CA ARG A 70 33.62 21.56 -2.37
C ARG A 70 33.04 22.36 -1.21
N MET A 71 33.51 23.59 -0.98
CA MET A 71 32.98 24.44 0.08
C MET A 71 31.54 24.86 -0.22
N ASP A 72 31.25 25.25 -1.46
CA ASP A 72 29.92 25.65 -1.89
C ASP A 72 28.96 24.46 -1.81
N GLN A 73 29.39 23.26 -2.22
CA GLN A 73 28.60 22.03 -2.10
C GLN A 73 28.27 21.72 -0.62
N VAL A 74 29.26 21.78 0.27
CA VAL A 74 29.04 21.55 1.71
C VAL A 74 28.09 22.58 2.29
N GLN A 75 28.16 23.84 1.85
CA GLN A 75 27.22 24.87 2.29
C GLN A 75 25.78 24.58 1.83
N GLU A 76 25.58 24.16 0.59
CA GLU A 76 24.24 23.82 0.10
C GLU A 76 23.67 22.57 0.77
N GLU A 77 24.48 21.52 0.95
CA GLU A 77 24.06 20.33 1.69
C GLU A 77 23.64 20.67 3.13
N MET A 78 24.38 21.55 3.81
CA MET A 78 24.03 22.01 5.15
C MET A 78 22.70 22.78 5.16
N LYS A 79 22.46 23.66 4.17
CA LYS A 79 21.19 24.40 4.04
C LYS A 79 20.02 23.47 3.81
N ASP A 80 20.20 22.45 2.97
CA ASP A 80 19.14 21.48 2.67
C ASP A 80 18.83 20.59 3.88
N LEU A 81 19.85 20.14 4.63
CA LEU A 81 19.66 19.41 5.89
C LEU A 81 18.88 20.25 6.92
N ILE A 82 19.23 21.53 7.08
CA ILE A 82 18.51 22.44 7.98
C ILE A 82 17.06 22.61 7.53
N ARG A 83 16.82 22.75 6.22
CA ARG A 83 15.47 22.90 5.66
C ARG A 83 14.64 21.64 5.90
N ALA A 84 15.19 20.46 5.61
CA ALA A 84 14.55 19.18 5.83
C ALA A 84 14.19 18.99 7.31
N GLY A 85 15.15 19.19 8.22
CA GLY A 85 14.91 19.05 9.66
C GLY A 85 13.87 20.02 10.19
N LYS A 86 13.81 21.25 9.65
CA LYS A 86 12.76 22.23 10.00
C LYS A 86 11.37 21.78 9.58
N GLU A 87 11.22 21.23 8.38
CA GLU A 87 9.92 20.74 7.88
C GLU A 87 9.47 19.46 8.59
N GLU A 88 10.39 18.53 8.89
CA GLU A 88 10.08 17.37 9.73
C GLU A 88 9.59 17.79 11.13
N MET A 89 10.28 18.74 11.76
CA MET A 89 9.84 19.27 13.06
C MET A 89 8.47 19.97 12.96
N ARG A 90 8.21 20.75 11.90
CA ARG A 90 6.91 21.40 11.68
C ARG A 90 5.80 20.35 11.59
N THR A 91 5.96 19.35 10.73
CA THR A 91 4.95 18.30 10.53
C THR A 91 4.71 17.48 11.80
N HIS A 92 5.76 17.18 12.56
CA HIS A 92 5.63 16.51 13.86
C HIS A 92 4.82 17.33 14.85
N VAL A 93 5.14 18.62 15.00
CA VAL A 93 4.43 19.54 15.90
C VAL A 93 2.97 19.69 15.48
N GLU A 94 2.69 19.88 14.20
CA GLU A 94 1.31 19.97 13.69
C GLU A 94 0.51 18.70 13.98
N SER A 95 1.11 17.51 13.80
CA SER A 95 0.48 16.24 14.15
C SER A 95 0.20 16.12 15.64
N GLN A 96 1.15 16.53 16.49
CA GLN A 96 0.96 16.49 17.96
C GLN A 96 -0.16 17.42 18.41
N VAL A 97 -0.20 18.65 17.89
CA VAL A 97 -1.25 19.63 18.20
C VAL A 97 -2.63 19.08 17.81
N LYS A 98 -2.75 18.49 16.62
CA LYS A 98 -4.00 17.87 16.18
C LYS A 98 -4.41 16.69 17.06
N GLY A 99 -3.44 15.90 17.51
CA GLY A 99 -3.68 14.82 18.47
C GLY A 99 -4.24 15.32 19.80
N ILE A 100 -3.68 16.41 20.34
CA ILE A 100 -4.16 17.06 21.57
C ILE A 100 -5.58 17.59 21.38
N GLU A 101 -5.87 18.26 20.26
CA GLU A 101 -7.21 18.78 19.97
C GLU A 101 -8.27 17.68 19.95
N VAL A 102 -7.97 16.54 19.29
CA VAL A 102 -8.87 15.38 19.26
C VAL A 102 -9.06 14.80 20.66
N HIS A 103 -7.98 14.67 21.44
CA HIS A 103 -8.08 14.16 22.81
C HIS A 103 -8.96 15.05 23.70
N MET A 104 -8.84 16.39 23.58
CA MET A 104 -9.69 17.33 24.30
C MET A 104 -11.16 17.17 23.94
N LYS A 105 -11.51 17.06 22.65
CA LYS A 105 -12.90 16.84 22.21
C LYS A 105 -13.47 15.52 22.74
N ILE A 106 -12.65 14.47 22.81
CA ILE A 106 -13.07 13.18 23.36
C ILE A 106 -13.36 13.30 24.86
N GLU A 107 -12.50 13.97 25.63
CA GLU A 107 -12.75 14.17 27.07
C GLU A 107 -13.98 15.05 27.34
N GLU A 108 -14.25 16.05 26.48
CA GLU A 108 -15.48 16.87 26.53
C GLU A 108 -16.74 16.01 26.30
N VAL A 109 -16.78 15.26 25.20
CA VAL A 109 -17.92 14.37 24.88
C VAL A 109 -18.12 13.32 25.97
N LYS A 110 -17.05 12.74 26.50
CA LYS A 110 -17.09 11.77 27.59
C LYS A 110 -17.73 12.37 28.84
N SER A 111 -17.39 13.62 29.18
CA SER A 111 -17.98 14.33 30.31
C SER A 111 -19.49 14.56 30.11
N GLU A 112 -19.91 15.00 28.91
CA GLU A 112 -21.34 15.18 28.59
C GLU A 112 -22.13 13.86 28.65
N VAL A 113 -21.56 12.77 28.12
CA VAL A 113 -22.20 11.45 28.15
C VAL A 113 -22.34 10.94 29.58
N GLN A 114 -21.32 11.13 30.41
CA GLN A 114 -21.35 10.74 31.82
C GLN A 114 -22.44 11.51 32.59
N GLU A 115 -22.56 12.82 32.38
CA GLU A 115 -23.63 13.63 32.99
C GLU A 115 -25.03 13.16 32.57
N LYS A 116 -25.25 12.93 31.27
CA LYS A 116 -26.52 12.43 30.74
C LYS A 116 -26.87 11.05 31.28
N MET A 117 -25.87 10.18 31.47
CA MET A 117 -26.08 8.85 32.04
C MET A 117 -26.52 8.94 33.50
N SER A 118 -25.87 9.79 34.30
CA SER A 118 -26.29 10.06 35.69
C SER A 118 -27.70 10.65 35.79
N ASP A 119 -28.10 11.54 34.88
CA ASP A 119 -29.48 12.05 34.83
C ASP A 119 -30.50 10.94 34.49
N LEU A 120 -30.17 10.07 33.52
CA LEU A 120 -31.02 8.94 33.17
C LEU A 120 -31.16 7.92 34.31
N GLU A 121 -30.08 7.61 35.03
CA GLU A 121 -30.11 6.74 36.21
C GLU A 121 -31.03 7.30 37.31
N ARG A 122 -30.95 8.61 37.56
CA ARG A 122 -31.87 9.30 38.48
C ARG A 122 -33.33 9.21 38.02
N ARG A 123 -33.59 9.49 36.74
CA ARG A 123 -34.95 9.42 36.16
C ARG A 123 -35.53 8.01 36.18
N LEU A 124 -34.70 6.99 35.98
CA LEU A 124 -35.10 5.58 36.10
C LEU A 124 -35.48 5.24 37.55
N SER A 125 -34.68 5.70 38.51
CA SER A 125 -34.96 5.51 39.95
C SER A 125 -36.26 6.20 40.39
N ASP A 126 -36.54 7.40 39.89
CA ASP A 126 -37.82 8.10 40.14
C ASP A 126 -39.03 7.35 39.57
N LEU A 127 -38.88 6.71 38.40
CA LEU A 127 -39.92 5.88 37.79
C LEU A 127 -40.15 4.57 38.57
N GLU A 128 -39.09 3.97 39.10
CA GLU A 128 -39.15 2.72 39.88
C GLU A 128 -39.75 2.94 41.28
N THR A 129 -39.54 4.12 41.87
CA THR A 129 -40.05 4.49 43.20
C THR A 129 -41.44 5.12 43.20
N ARG A 130 -41.97 5.53 42.03
CA ARG A 130 -43.34 6.05 41.91
C ARG A 130 -44.35 4.93 42.18
N PRO A 131 -45.26 5.08 43.17
CA PRO A 131 -46.33 4.10 43.36
C PRO A 131 -47.20 4.08 42.11
N ASN A 132 -47.40 2.87 41.58
CA ASN A 132 -48.04 2.59 40.31
C ASN A 132 -49.55 2.93 40.35
N ASN A 133 -49.92 4.22 40.33
CA ASN A 133 -51.27 4.65 39.99
C ASN A 133 -51.35 4.82 38.47
N VAL A 134 -51.29 3.68 37.78
CA VAL A 134 -51.89 3.57 36.46
C VAL A 134 -53.39 3.54 36.71
N PRO A 135 -54.19 4.56 36.31
CA PRO A 135 -55.61 4.31 36.18
C PRO A 135 -55.71 3.17 35.18
N ALA A 136 -56.30 2.04 35.58
CA ALA A 136 -56.55 0.93 34.69
C ALA A 136 -57.37 1.46 33.52
N ASN A 137 -56.69 1.84 32.44
CA ASN A 137 -57.33 2.31 31.23
C ASN A 137 -57.93 1.08 30.55
N PRO A 138 -59.26 0.97 30.44
CA PRO A 138 -59.89 -0.17 29.79
C PRO A 138 -59.56 -0.26 28.29
N GLU A 139 -59.00 0.79 27.68
CA GLU A 139 -58.72 0.85 26.23
C GLU A 139 -57.45 0.14 25.75
N LEU A 140 -56.59 -0.38 26.64
CA LEU A 140 -55.49 -1.27 26.22
C LEU A 140 -55.90 -2.76 26.18
N MET A 141 -57.20 -3.05 26.26
CA MET A 141 -57.76 -4.39 26.06
C MET A 141 -57.95 -4.76 24.58
N TYR A 142 -57.54 -3.92 23.63
CA TYR A 142 -57.39 -4.36 22.25
C TYR A 142 -56.16 -5.26 22.17
N SER A 143 -56.40 -6.55 22.39
CA SER A 143 -55.48 -7.60 22.01
C SER A 143 -55.04 -7.31 20.58
N ARG A 144 -53.77 -6.91 20.40
CA ARG A 144 -53.17 -6.79 19.08
C ARG A 144 -53.49 -8.11 18.36
N PRO A 145 -54.17 -8.10 17.20
CA PRO A 145 -54.52 -9.33 16.52
C PRO A 145 -53.26 -10.13 16.26
N THR A 146 -53.01 -11.17 17.05
CA THR A 146 -51.87 -12.06 16.83
C THR A 146 -52.22 -12.89 15.60
N VAL A 147 -51.51 -12.66 14.50
CA VAL A 147 -51.65 -13.52 13.33
C VAL A 147 -51.22 -14.93 13.73
N LYS A 148 -52.07 -15.91 13.45
CA LYS A 148 -51.87 -17.31 13.86
C LYS A 148 -50.52 -17.85 13.32
N PRO A 149 -49.82 -18.71 14.08
CA PRO A 149 -48.59 -19.34 13.61
C PRO A 149 -48.84 -20.10 12.31
N LEU A 150 -47.96 -19.90 11.33
CA LEU A 150 -47.95 -20.64 10.08
C LEU A 150 -47.48 -22.07 10.33
N THR A 151 -47.81 -22.99 9.42
CA THR A 151 -47.28 -24.36 9.42
C THR A 151 -46.50 -24.61 8.15
N PHE A 152 -45.36 -25.30 8.26
CA PHE A 152 -44.54 -25.70 7.12
C PHE A 152 -44.31 -27.20 7.16
N ASP A 153 -44.79 -27.92 6.16
CA ASP A 153 -44.64 -29.36 6.01
C ASP A 153 -43.66 -29.75 4.89
N GLY A 154 -43.16 -28.77 4.13
CA GLY A 154 -42.27 -28.95 2.98
C GLY A 154 -42.98 -29.14 1.63
N LEU A 155 -44.30 -29.01 1.57
CA LEU A 155 -45.06 -29.09 0.31
C LEU A 155 -45.04 -27.78 -0.49
N THR A 156 -45.02 -26.64 0.21
CA THR A 156 -44.84 -25.33 -0.41
C THR A 156 -43.36 -25.01 -0.54
N SER A 157 -42.99 -24.14 -1.50
CA SER A 157 -41.62 -23.64 -1.59
C SER A 157 -41.22 -22.97 -0.28
N TRP A 158 -40.02 -23.31 0.20
CA TRP A 158 -39.44 -22.70 1.39
C TRP A 158 -39.35 -21.17 1.27
N THR A 159 -39.06 -20.64 0.09
CA THR A 159 -39.00 -19.20 -0.16
C THR A 159 -40.36 -18.53 0.09
N VAL A 160 -41.44 -19.16 -0.38
CA VAL A 160 -42.82 -18.66 -0.16
C VAL A 160 -43.16 -18.65 1.33
N PHE A 161 -42.86 -19.75 2.04
CA PHE A 161 -43.08 -19.83 3.48
C PHE A 161 -42.25 -18.79 4.25
N LYS A 162 -40.96 -18.63 3.92
CA LYS A 162 -40.05 -17.68 4.56
C LYS A 162 -40.53 -16.23 4.40
N THR A 163 -41.04 -15.86 3.23
CA THR A 163 -41.64 -14.54 3.01
C THR A 163 -42.87 -14.33 3.89
N GLN A 164 -43.78 -15.30 3.96
CA GLN A 164 -44.97 -15.21 4.82
C GLN A 164 -44.59 -15.13 6.31
N PHE A 165 -43.63 -15.95 6.74
CA PHE A 165 -43.12 -15.96 8.10
C PHE A 165 -42.52 -14.61 8.49
N ASN A 166 -41.72 -13.99 7.61
CA ASN A 166 -41.14 -12.68 7.86
C ASN A 166 -42.21 -11.59 8.03
N VAL A 167 -43.23 -11.57 7.16
CA VAL A 167 -44.36 -10.63 7.28
C VAL A 167 -45.06 -10.79 8.62
N VAL A 168 -45.40 -12.03 9.01
CA VAL A 168 -46.05 -12.32 10.29
C VAL A 168 -45.18 -11.89 11.48
N SER A 169 -43.87 -12.15 11.41
CA SER A 169 -42.93 -11.78 12.48
C SER A 169 -42.85 -10.26 12.68
N SER A 170 -42.85 -9.48 11.59
CA SER A 170 -42.85 -8.02 11.62
C SER A 170 -44.17 -7.48 12.14
N THR A 171 -45.31 -8.01 11.68
CA THR A 171 -46.65 -7.62 12.16
C THR A 171 -46.83 -7.89 13.66
N ASN A 172 -46.27 -8.99 14.16
CA ASN A 172 -46.35 -9.36 15.57
C ASN A 172 -45.21 -8.78 16.44
N GLY A 173 -44.22 -8.10 15.84
CA GLY A 173 -43.08 -7.51 16.56
C GLY A 173 -42.19 -8.53 17.25
N TRP A 174 -41.99 -9.71 16.65
CA TRP A 174 -41.18 -10.77 17.25
C TRP A 174 -39.70 -10.40 17.30
N THR A 175 -39.08 -10.59 18.47
CA THR A 175 -37.61 -10.57 18.62
C THR A 175 -37.02 -11.82 17.95
N ASP A 176 -35.71 -11.81 17.67
CA ASP A 176 -35.08 -12.94 16.99
C ASP A 176 -35.18 -14.24 17.78
N PHE A 177 -35.14 -14.17 19.11
CA PHE A 177 -35.41 -15.32 19.98
C PHE A 177 -36.82 -15.91 19.78
N VAL A 178 -37.84 -15.04 19.67
CA VAL A 178 -39.23 -15.47 19.42
C VAL A 178 -39.39 -16.02 18.01
N LYS A 179 -38.72 -15.42 17.00
CA LYS A 179 -38.71 -15.94 15.63
C LYS A 179 -38.15 -17.35 15.57
N VAL A 180 -37.05 -17.65 16.25
CA VAL A 180 -36.47 -18.99 16.29
C VAL A 180 -37.46 -20.00 16.87
N SER A 181 -38.04 -19.68 18.03
CA SER A 181 -39.01 -20.54 18.70
C SER A 181 -40.24 -20.80 17.83
N GLN A 182 -40.76 -19.77 17.16
CA GLN A 182 -41.92 -19.89 16.29
C GLN A 182 -41.61 -20.61 14.98
N LEU A 183 -40.41 -20.42 14.41
CA LEU A 183 -39.98 -21.14 13.23
C LEU A 183 -39.91 -22.64 13.53
N VAL A 184 -39.26 -23.04 14.62
CA VAL A 184 -39.20 -24.44 15.06
C VAL A 184 -40.60 -25.00 15.32
N ALA A 185 -41.46 -24.24 16.00
CA ALA A 185 -42.84 -24.66 16.30
C ALA A 185 -43.74 -24.75 15.06
N SER A 186 -43.39 -24.09 13.96
CA SER A 186 -44.14 -24.14 12.69
C SER A 186 -43.85 -25.39 11.86
N LEU A 187 -42.71 -26.04 12.06
CA LEU A 187 -42.29 -27.19 11.25
C LEU A 187 -43.13 -28.43 11.55
N ARG A 188 -43.57 -29.12 10.50
CA ARG A 188 -44.34 -30.37 10.56
C ARG A 188 -43.79 -31.35 9.53
N GLY A 189 -44.15 -32.64 9.67
CA GLY A 189 -43.80 -33.67 8.69
C GLY A 189 -42.31 -33.69 8.32
N SER A 190 -42.02 -33.75 7.02
CA SER A 190 -40.64 -33.83 6.52
C SER A 190 -39.83 -32.58 6.87
N ALA A 191 -40.44 -31.40 6.95
CA ALA A 191 -39.74 -30.17 7.35
C ALA A 191 -39.20 -30.24 8.78
N ALA A 192 -39.92 -30.88 9.70
CA ALA A 192 -39.47 -31.03 11.08
C ALA A 192 -38.25 -31.96 11.22
N GLU A 193 -38.09 -32.94 10.31
CA GLU A 193 -36.93 -33.86 10.32
C GLU A 193 -35.60 -33.14 10.09
N VAL A 194 -35.60 -31.95 9.45
CA VAL A 194 -34.38 -31.14 9.25
C VAL A 194 -33.71 -30.82 10.58
N LEU A 195 -34.49 -30.67 11.65
CA LEU A 195 -33.97 -30.35 12.98
C LEU A 195 -33.09 -31.46 13.55
N GLN A 196 -33.26 -32.72 13.12
CA GLN A 196 -32.44 -33.85 13.59
C GLN A 196 -30.97 -33.73 13.14
N GLY A 197 -30.71 -33.02 12.04
CA GLY A 197 -29.37 -32.79 11.52
C GLY A 197 -28.65 -31.58 12.13
N ILE A 198 -29.30 -30.83 13.02
CA ILE A 198 -28.76 -29.59 13.61
C ILE A 198 -28.37 -29.85 15.07
N PRO A 199 -27.14 -29.51 15.49
CA PRO A 199 -26.73 -29.58 16.90
C PRO A 199 -27.62 -28.74 17.82
N ALA A 200 -27.91 -29.23 19.02
CA ALA A 200 -28.85 -28.61 19.94
C ALA A 200 -28.44 -27.18 20.36
N ASP A 201 -27.14 -26.90 20.49
CA ASP A 201 -26.60 -25.57 20.81
C ASP A 201 -26.77 -24.55 19.66
N LYS A 202 -27.09 -25.03 18.44
CA LYS A 202 -27.31 -24.21 17.25
C LYS A 202 -28.80 -24.05 16.88
N LEU A 203 -29.70 -24.74 17.58
CA LEU A 203 -31.15 -24.57 17.42
C LEU A 203 -31.68 -23.22 17.95
N THR A 204 -30.81 -22.39 18.53
CA THR A 204 -31.11 -21.01 18.94
C THR A 204 -30.70 -19.98 17.89
N ASP A 205 -29.96 -20.38 16.85
CA ASP A 205 -29.56 -19.50 15.75
C ASP A 205 -30.53 -19.61 14.58
N LEU A 206 -31.25 -18.52 14.31
CA LEU A 206 -32.20 -18.42 13.21
C LEU A 206 -31.56 -18.74 11.86
N THR A 207 -30.35 -18.24 11.64
CA THR A 207 -29.65 -18.38 10.35
C THR A 207 -29.32 -19.83 10.04
N THR A 208 -28.90 -20.60 11.06
CA THR A 208 -28.58 -22.02 10.91
C THR A 208 -29.81 -22.84 10.50
N ILE A 209 -30.96 -22.61 11.14
CA ILE A 209 -32.20 -23.33 10.83
C ILE A 209 -32.70 -22.97 9.43
N GLU A 210 -32.68 -21.68 9.08
CA GLU A 210 -33.11 -21.22 7.75
C GLU A 210 -32.25 -21.82 6.64
N LYS A 211 -30.93 -21.91 6.81
CA LYS A 211 -30.03 -22.51 5.82
C LYS A 211 -30.29 -24.00 5.63
N ALA A 212 -30.59 -24.72 6.70
CA ALA A 212 -30.90 -26.14 6.64
C ALA A 212 -32.22 -26.40 5.90
N LEU A 213 -33.23 -25.55 6.13
CA LEU A 213 -34.51 -25.60 5.43
C LEU A 213 -34.37 -25.20 3.95
N GLU A 214 -33.58 -24.17 3.64
CA GLU A 214 -33.25 -23.76 2.27
C GLU A 214 -32.53 -24.87 1.50
N SER A 215 -31.58 -25.56 2.14
CA SER A 215 -30.83 -26.66 1.53
C SER A 215 -31.76 -27.81 1.12
N ARG A 216 -32.75 -28.15 1.94
CA ARG A 216 -33.62 -29.31 1.67
C ARG A 216 -34.87 -28.97 0.86
N PHE A 217 -35.45 -27.77 1.06
CA PHE A 217 -36.74 -27.36 0.49
C PHE A 217 -36.68 -26.12 -0.38
N GLY A 218 -35.47 -25.61 -0.68
CA GLY A 218 -35.28 -24.52 -1.64
C GLY A 218 -35.73 -24.93 -3.06
N ASP A 219 -36.02 -23.93 -3.89
CA ASP A 219 -36.65 -24.10 -5.21
C ASP A 219 -35.89 -25.06 -6.15
N SER A 220 -34.56 -25.12 -6.01
CA SER A 220 -33.69 -26.01 -6.78
C SER A 220 -33.98 -27.50 -6.51
N HIS A 221 -34.20 -27.87 -5.25
CA HIS A 221 -34.44 -29.27 -4.85
C HIS A 221 -35.88 -29.69 -5.11
N LEU A 222 -36.84 -28.78 -4.95
CA LEU A 222 -38.23 -29.02 -5.29
C LEU A 222 -38.40 -29.31 -6.81
N THR A 223 -37.66 -28.59 -7.64
CA THR A 223 -37.59 -28.84 -9.10
C THR A 223 -37.03 -30.23 -9.41
N GLN A 224 -35.99 -30.69 -8.71
CA GLN A 224 -35.43 -32.03 -8.88
C GLN A 224 -36.38 -33.14 -8.39
N PHE A 225 -37.09 -32.90 -7.28
CA PHE A 225 -38.10 -33.81 -6.74
C PHE A 225 -39.27 -33.98 -7.73
N TYR A 226 -39.88 -32.89 -8.19
CA TYR A 226 -40.96 -32.96 -9.18
C TYR A 226 -40.51 -33.54 -10.51
N ARG A 227 -39.30 -33.21 -10.98
CA ARG A 227 -38.72 -33.84 -12.18
C ARG A 227 -38.59 -35.34 -12.04
N THR A 228 -38.21 -35.83 -10.86
CA THR A 228 -38.11 -37.27 -10.58
C THR A 228 -39.49 -37.92 -10.49
N LYS A 229 -40.45 -37.29 -9.82
CA LYS A 229 -41.84 -37.76 -9.71
C LYS A 229 -42.52 -37.85 -11.08
N LEU A 230 -42.30 -36.86 -11.96
CA LEU A 230 -42.78 -36.87 -13.34
C LEU A 230 -42.14 -37.99 -14.17
N LYS A 231 -40.84 -38.25 -14.01
CA LYS A 231 -40.15 -39.35 -14.71
C LYS A 231 -40.66 -40.73 -14.31
N THR A 232 -41.10 -40.91 -13.07
CA THR A 232 -41.56 -42.21 -12.55
C THR A 232 -43.08 -42.38 -12.65
N ARG A 233 -43.82 -41.32 -12.98
CA ARG A 233 -45.27 -41.36 -13.14
C ARG A 233 -45.66 -42.14 -14.40
N ARG A 234 -46.44 -43.21 -14.22
CA ARG A 234 -47.11 -43.95 -15.29
C ARG A 234 -48.60 -44.05 -15.00
N GLN A 235 -49.43 -44.12 -16.04
CA GLN A 235 -50.87 -44.36 -15.90
C GLN A 235 -51.09 -45.65 -15.12
N LYS A 236 -51.91 -45.60 -14.06
CA LYS A 236 -52.33 -46.81 -13.34
C LYS A 236 -53.44 -47.53 -14.13
N PRO A 237 -53.59 -48.86 -14.00
CA PRO A 237 -54.59 -49.63 -14.77
C PRO A 237 -56.04 -49.14 -14.65
N GLU A 238 -56.38 -48.48 -13.55
CA GLU A 238 -57.74 -47.99 -13.22
C GLU A 238 -57.88 -46.46 -13.33
N GLU A 239 -56.84 -45.78 -13.80
CA GLU A 239 -56.80 -44.31 -13.85
C GLU A 239 -57.17 -43.79 -15.24
N SER A 240 -58.14 -42.87 -15.30
CA SER A 240 -58.49 -42.21 -16.55
C SER A 240 -57.40 -41.23 -17.01
N LEU A 241 -57.30 -41.04 -18.32
CA LEU A 241 -56.31 -40.11 -18.90
C LEU A 241 -56.48 -38.66 -18.41
N GLN A 242 -57.70 -38.27 -18.05
CA GLN A 242 -57.99 -36.95 -17.49
C GLN A 242 -57.41 -36.78 -16.07
N VAL A 243 -57.50 -37.83 -15.24
CA VAL A 243 -56.93 -37.82 -13.88
C VAL A 243 -55.40 -37.83 -13.92
N LEU A 244 -54.81 -38.56 -14.88
CA LEU A 244 -53.37 -38.51 -15.11
C LEU A 244 -52.90 -37.13 -15.58
N ALA A 245 -53.63 -36.49 -16.50
CA ALA A 245 -53.27 -35.17 -17.02
C ALA A 245 -53.30 -34.09 -15.92
N ALA A 246 -54.33 -34.08 -15.07
CA ALA A 246 -54.46 -33.13 -13.97
C ALA A 246 -53.39 -33.29 -12.86
N ASP A 247 -52.72 -34.45 -12.76
CA ASP A 247 -51.64 -34.71 -11.81
C ASP A 247 -50.24 -34.36 -12.38
N VAL A 248 -50.16 -34.04 -13.68
CA VAL A 248 -48.92 -33.72 -14.41
C VAL A 248 -48.83 -32.23 -14.77
N GLU A 249 -49.97 -31.55 -14.89
CA GLU A 249 -50.12 -30.11 -15.16
C GLU A 249 -49.85 -29.25 -13.91
#